data_AF-A0A356W035-F1
#
_entry.id   AF-A0A356W035-F1
#
_cell.length_a   1.000
_cell.length_b   1.000
_cell.length_c   1.000
_cell.angle_alpha   90.00
_cell.angle_beta   90.00
_cell.angle_gamma   90.00
#
_symmetry.space_group_name_H-M   'P 1'
#
loop_
_entity.id
_entity.type
_entity.pdbx_description
1 polymer ?
#
loop_
_entity_poly.entity_id
_entity_poly.type
_entity_poly.pdbx_seq_one_letter_code
_entity_poly.pdbx_strand_id
1 'polypeptide(L)'
;MTGFTAKKAGSTALALLLLFYVGYQIYAAHFSRIRTESAYYFTASDSVQADVVALRKETVLKSPASGAVDYAVASGGKVAKGETVAYVYAGEKQAAARKQTEDVEGEIKQLQSLQSPGSTYAASPDAANGRICLQLTGLAGRINAGNLAGVSEDRDDLLYLLDEKQLVTGRVSNF
;
A
#
# COMPACT_ATOMS: atom_id res chain seq x y z
N MET A 1 -39.87 -16.70 -101.67
CA MET A 1 -39.61 -17.75 -100.65
C MET A 1 -38.79 -17.20 -99.47
N THR A 2 -39.24 -16.10 -98.83
CA THR A 2 -38.45 -15.38 -97.80
C THR A 2 -39.11 -15.34 -96.41
N GLY A 3 -40.37 -15.77 -96.27
CA GLY A 3 -41.08 -15.75 -94.98
C GLY A 3 -40.77 -16.91 -94.02
N PHE A 4 -40.32 -18.06 -94.53
CA PHE A 4 -40.08 -19.25 -93.70
C PHE A 4 -38.74 -19.17 -92.95
N THR A 5 -37.71 -18.59 -93.58
CA THR A 5 -36.36 -18.45 -93.00
C THR A 5 -36.33 -17.44 -91.85
N ALA A 6 -37.13 -16.36 -91.93
CA ALA A 6 -37.24 -15.36 -90.85
C ALA A 6 -37.90 -15.92 -89.59
N LYS A 7 -38.97 -16.71 -89.73
CA LYS A 7 -39.62 -17.41 -88.59
C LYS A 7 -38.69 -18.46 -87.97
N LYS A 8 -37.93 -19.18 -88.81
CA LYS A 8 -36.94 -20.16 -88.34
C LYS A 8 -35.76 -19.48 -87.62
N ALA A 9 -35.27 -18.35 -88.15
CA ALA A 9 -34.21 -17.55 -87.52
C ALA A 9 -34.65 -16.95 -86.17
N GLY A 10 -35.88 -16.44 -86.07
CA GLY A 10 -36.45 -15.96 -84.81
C GLY A 10 -36.62 -17.08 -83.79
N SER A 11 -37.11 -18.25 -84.21
CA SER A 11 -37.23 -19.42 -83.33
C SER A 11 -35.87 -19.94 -82.85
N THR A 12 -34.83 -19.92 -83.69
CA THR A 12 -33.48 -20.33 -83.28
C THR A 12 -32.85 -19.33 -82.32
N ALA A 13 -33.07 -18.02 -82.52
CA ALA A 13 -32.59 -17.00 -81.59
C ALA A 13 -33.27 -17.12 -80.22
N LEU A 14 -34.58 -17.35 -80.20
CA LEU A 14 -35.33 -17.56 -78.97
C LEU A 14 -34.91 -18.85 -78.25
N ALA A 15 -34.67 -19.94 -78.99
CA ALA A 15 -34.18 -21.20 -78.43
C ALA A 15 -32.79 -21.05 -77.81
N LEU A 16 -31.87 -20.33 -78.46
CA LEU A 16 -30.55 -20.04 -77.91
C LEU A 16 -30.60 -19.17 -76.66
N LEU A 17 -31.48 -18.16 -76.63
CA LEU A 17 -31.69 -17.32 -75.46
C LEU A 17 -32.25 -18.12 -74.28
N LEU A 18 -33.22 -19.01 -74.54
CA LEU A 18 -33.75 -19.94 -73.54
C LEU A 18 -32.67 -20.87 -73.02
N LEU A 19 -31.83 -21.42 -73.90
CA LEU A 19 -30.74 -22.31 -73.51
C LEU A 19 -29.72 -21.60 -72.61
N PHE A 20 -29.37 -20.34 -72.94
CA PHE A 20 -28.48 -19.53 -72.12
C PHE A 20 -29.09 -19.20 -70.76
N TYR A 21 -30.39 -18.88 -70.72
CA TYR A 21 -31.11 -18.60 -69.48
C TYR A 21 -31.15 -19.82 -68.55
N VAL A 22 -31.50 -20.99 -69.09
CA VAL A 22 -31.52 -22.24 -68.32
C VAL A 22 -30.12 -22.62 -67.84
N GLY A 23 -29.10 -22.48 -68.69
CA GLY A 23 -27.70 -22.72 -68.29
C GLY A 23 -27.23 -21.78 -67.17
N TYR A 24 -27.57 -20.49 -67.27
CA TYR A 24 -27.28 -19.52 -66.21
C TYR A 24 -28.03 -19.85 -64.91
N GLN A 25 -29.29 -20.27 -65.00
CA GLN A 25 -30.10 -20.63 -63.84
C GLN A 25 -29.55 -21.87 -63.13
N ILE A 26 -29.07 -22.88 -63.87
CA ILE A 26 -28.41 -24.06 -63.29
C ILE A 26 -27.10 -23.65 -62.61
N TYR A 27 -26.30 -22.78 -63.25
CA TYR A 27 -25.07 -22.26 -62.64
C TYR A 27 -25.36 -21.49 -61.36
N ALA A 28 -26.33 -20.58 -61.37
CA ALA A 28 -26.73 -19.80 -60.21
C ALA A 28 -27.34 -20.65 -59.08
N ALA A 29 -28.11 -21.69 -59.41
CA ALA A 29 -28.67 -22.62 -58.43
C ALA A 29 -27.60 -23.51 -57.79
N HIS A 30 -26.59 -23.94 -58.56
CA HIS A 30 -25.48 -24.72 -58.05
C HIS A 30 -24.51 -23.86 -57.22
N PHE A 31 -24.36 -22.58 -57.57
CA PHE A 31 -23.61 -21.57 -56.81
C PHE A 31 -24.47 -20.88 -55.76
N SER A 32 -25.25 -21.64 -54.98
CA SER A 32 -25.83 -21.09 -53.76
C SER A 32 -24.69 -20.65 -52.86
N ARG A 33 -24.53 -19.34 -52.66
CA ARG A 33 -23.46 -18.75 -51.84
C ARG A 33 -23.79 -19.03 -50.36
N ILE A 34 -23.57 -20.26 -49.92
CA ILE A 34 -23.71 -20.65 -48.52
C ILE A 34 -22.56 -19.99 -47.79
N ARG A 35 -22.90 -18.98 -46.98
CA ARG A 35 -21.94 -18.30 -46.11
C ARG A 35 -21.66 -19.21 -44.92
N THR A 36 -20.55 -19.92 -44.96
CA THR A 36 -20.07 -20.71 -43.83
C THR A 36 -19.29 -19.81 -42.88
N GLU A 37 -19.62 -19.83 -41.59
CA GLU A 37 -18.79 -19.23 -40.54
C GLU A 37 -18.21 -20.35 -39.67
N SER A 38 -16.94 -20.24 -39.32
CA SER A 38 -16.25 -21.24 -38.51
C SER A 38 -16.72 -21.15 -37.06
N ALA A 39 -17.30 -22.22 -36.54
CA ALA A 39 -17.65 -22.34 -35.14
C ALA A 39 -16.42 -22.72 -34.31
N TYR A 40 -16.12 -21.92 -33.28
CA TYR A 40 -15.06 -22.20 -32.31
C TYR A 40 -15.68 -22.65 -30.98
N TYR A 41 -15.07 -23.64 -30.34
CA TYR A 41 -15.45 -24.03 -28.98
C TYR A 41 -14.98 -22.95 -28.01
N PHE A 42 -15.92 -22.32 -27.32
CA PHE A 42 -15.65 -21.38 -26.24
C PHE A 42 -16.52 -21.72 -25.04
N THR A 43 -15.91 -21.82 -23.86
CA THR A 43 -16.64 -21.97 -22.61
C THR A 43 -17.05 -20.58 -22.14
N ALA A 44 -18.31 -20.20 -22.41
CA ALA A 44 -18.87 -18.99 -21.83
C ALA A 44 -18.93 -19.18 -20.31
N SER A 45 -18.32 -18.25 -19.56
CA SER A 45 -18.47 -18.21 -18.11
C SER A 45 -19.84 -17.61 -17.80
N ASP A 46 -20.75 -18.44 -17.30
CA ASP A 46 -22.04 -18.00 -16.77
C ASP A 46 -21.83 -17.63 -15.29
N SER A 47 -21.93 -16.34 -14.96
CA SER A 47 -21.75 -15.86 -13.60
C SER A 47 -22.95 -15.00 -13.19
N VAL A 48 -23.57 -15.35 -12.07
CA VAL A 48 -24.64 -14.57 -11.47
C VAL A 48 -24.04 -13.58 -10.48
N GLN A 49 -24.28 -12.29 -10.67
CA GLN A 49 -23.94 -11.25 -9.69
C GLN A 49 -24.98 -11.26 -8.57
N ALA A 50 -24.49 -11.27 -7.33
CA ALA A 50 -25.32 -11.16 -6.14
C ALA A 50 -24.73 -10.09 -5.22
N ASP A 51 -25.60 -9.22 -4.71
CA ASP A 51 -25.21 -8.24 -3.71
C ASP A 51 -25.07 -8.93 -2.35
N VAL A 52 -23.85 -8.89 -1.80
CA VAL A 52 -23.54 -9.48 -0.49
C VAL A 52 -23.00 -8.40 0.45
N VAL A 53 -23.48 -8.46 1.69
CA VAL A 53 -22.97 -7.62 2.77
C VAL A 53 -22.00 -8.45 3.62
N ALA A 54 -20.76 -7.98 3.75
CA ALA A 54 -19.77 -8.61 4.60
C ALA A 54 -20.04 -8.24 6.06
N LEU A 55 -20.54 -9.20 6.84
CA LEU A 55 -20.72 -9.04 8.29
C LEU A 55 -19.46 -9.51 9.02
N ARG A 56 -18.83 -8.58 9.75
CA ARG A 56 -17.69 -8.90 10.60
C ARG A 56 -18.18 -9.29 12.00
N LYS A 57 -17.72 -10.44 12.49
CA LYS A 57 -17.94 -10.84 13.89
C LYS A 57 -16.97 -10.09 14.79
N GLU A 58 -17.49 -9.15 15.56
CA GLU A 58 -16.71 -8.34 16.50
C GLU A 58 -17.03 -8.77 17.94
N THR A 59 -16.07 -8.59 18.85
CA THR A 59 -16.25 -8.90 20.27
C THR A 59 -15.66 -7.77 21.08
N VAL A 60 -16.48 -7.16 21.94
CA VAL A 60 -16.05 -6.07 22.82
C VAL A 60 -15.23 -6.65 23.95
N LEU A 61 -13.96 -6.26 24.02
CA LEU A 61 -13.10 -6.56 25.16
C LEU A 61 -13.47 -5.61 26.30
N LYS A 62 -14.04 -6.15 27.38
CA LYS A 62 -14.35 -5.37 28.59
C LYS A 62 -13.19 -5.51 29.57
N SER A 63 -12.72 -4.38 30.08
CA SER A 63 -11.80 -4.38 31.22
C SER A 63 -12.53 -4.88 32.48
N PRO A 64 -11.97 -5.84 33.23
CA PRO A 64 -12.54 -6.28 34.51
C PRO A 64 -12.32 -5.28 35.65
N ALA A 65 -11.44 -4.28 35.48
CA ALA A 65 -11.13 -3.29 36.51
C ALA A 65 -11.62 -1.88 36.14
N SER A 66 -12.19 -1.18 37.12
CA SER A 66 -12.77 0.17 37.00
C SER A 66 -11.71 1.30 37.07
N GLY A 67 -10.57 1.09 36.40
CA GLY A 67 -9.40 1.97 36.51
C GLY A 67 -9.02 2.69 35.21
N ALA A 68 -7.90 3.40 35.23
CA ALA A 68 -7.37 4.09 34.05
C ALA A 68 -6.79 3.08 33.05
N VAL A 69 -7.15 3.25 31.77
CA VAL A 69 -6.73 2.37 30.67
C VAL A 69 -5.70 3.12 29.83
N ASP A 70 -4.52 2.53 29.69
CA ASP A 70 -3.48 2.99 28.78
C ASP A 70 -3.47 2.09 27.53
N TYR A 71 -3.66 2.69 26.37
CA TYR A 71 -3.82 1.96 25.12
C TYR A 71 -2.44 1.75 24.47
N ALA A 72 -1.99 0.50 24.41
CA ALA A 72 -0.74 0.15 23.76
C ALA A 72 -0.83 0.17 22.23
N VAL A 73 -2.05 0.19 21.67
CA VAL A 73 -2.31 0.12 20.23
C VAL A 73 -3.14 1.32 19.78
N ALA A 74 -2.74 1.94 18.68
CA ALA A 74 -3.47 3.05 18.06
C ALA A 74 -4.85 2.60 17.52
N SER A 75 -5.80 3.53 17.49
CA SER A 75 -7.15 3.26 16.96
C SER A 75 -7.08 2.77 15.51
N GLY A 76 -7.73 1.63 15.21
CA GLY A 76 -7.70 0.99 13.90
C GLY A 76 -6.46 0.12 13.62
N GLY A 77 -5.56 -0.04 14.59
CA GLY A 77 -4.40 -0.92 14.48
C GLY A 77 -4.79 -2.40 14.31
N LYS A 78 -3.96 -3.13 13.54
CA LYS A 78 -4.05 -4.60 13.47
C LYS A 78 -3.37 -5.19 14.69
N VAL A 79 -3.99 -6.18 15.32
CA VAL A 79 -3.46 -6.89 16.48
C VAL A 79 -3.52 -8.40 16.26
N ALA A 80 -2.49 -9.11 16.72
CA ALA A 80 -2.43 -10.56 16.69
C ALA A 80 -3.18 -11.17 17.88
N LYS A 81 -3.55 -12.45 17.76
CA LYS A 81 -4.20 -13.19 18.85
C LYS A 81 -3.23 -13.32 20.03
N GLY A 82 -3.60 -12.74 21.17
CA GLY A 82 -2.79 -12.76 22.40
C GLY A 82 -1.87 -11.55 22.55
N GLU A 83 -1.94 -10.57 21.63
CA GLU A 83 -1.21 -9.31 21.77
C GLU A 83 -1.86 -8.40 22.82
N THR A 84 -1.03 -7.67 23.56
CA THR A 84 -1.49 -6.73 24.59
C THR A 84 -2.10 -5.49 23.94
N VAL A 85 -3.43 -5.37 24.02
CA VAL A 85 -4.17 -4.24 23.42
C VAL A 85 -4.24 -3.01 24.34
N ALA A 86 -4.21 -3.22 25.65
CA ALA A 86 -4.28 -2.15 26.65
C ALA A 86 -3.74 -2.63 28.00
N TYR A 87 -3.10 -1.73 28.72
CA TYR A 87 -2.73 -1.90 30.12
C TYR A 87 -3.81 -1.27 30.99
N VAL A 88 -4.36 -2.04 31.92
CA VAL A 88 -5.39 -1.56 32.85
C VAL A 88 -4.76 -1.38 34.22
N TYR A 89 -4.77 -0.15 34.72
CA TYR A 89 -4.23 0.19 36.03
C TYR A 89 -5.37 0.42 37.01
N ALA A 90 -5.31 -0.22 38.19
CA ALA A 90 -6.35 -0.10 39.21
C ALA A 90 -6.44 1.30 39.86
N GLY A 91 -5.46 2.19 39.61
CA GLY A 91 -5.51 3.59 40.02
C GLY A 91 -4.46 4.49 39.34
N GLU A 92 -4.75 5.79 39.23
CA GLU A 92 -3.92 6.81 38.56
C GLU A 92 -2.48 6.90 39.11
N LYS A 93 -2.30 6.59 40.40
CA LYS A 93 -0.97 6.60 41.05
C LYS A 93 0.01 5.58 40.47
N GLN A 94 -0.46 4.47 39.91
CA GLN A 94 0.41 3.41 39.35
C GLN A 94 0.86 3.72 37.93
N ALA A 95 0.01 4.38 37.13
CA ALA A 95 0.39 4.87 35.80
C ALA A 95 1.45 5.99 35.90
N ALA A 96 1.30 6.91 36.85
CA ALA A 96 2.30 7.95 37.10
C ALA A 96 3.65 7.37 37.58
N ALA A 97 3.62 6.35 38.44
CA ALA A 97 4.83 5.69 38.92
C ALA A 97 5.56 4.91 37.81
N ARG A 98 4.84 4.27 36.88
CA ARG A 98 5.45 3.58 35.72
C ARG A 98 6.08 4.56 34.75
N LYS A 99 5.41 5.68 34.46
CA LYS A 99 5.98 6.72 33.60
C LYS A 99 7.27 7.29 34.20
N GLN A 100 7.28 7.57 35.50
CA GLN A 100 8.51 7.97 36.21
C GLN A 100 9.59 6.89 36.18
N THR A 101 9.22 5.60 36.23
CA THR A 101 10.19 4.50 36.15
C THR A 101 10.77 4.37 34.76
N GLU A 102 9.96 4.50 33.71
CA GLU A 102 10.41 4.45 32.31
C GLU A 102 11.31 5.64 31.97
N ASP A 103 10.97 6.84 32.44
CA ASP A 103 11.81 8.04 32.28
C ASP A 103 13.18 7.84 32.95
N VAL A 104 13.21 7.36 34.19
CA VAL A 104 14.44 7.10 34.95
C VAL A 104 15.26 5.96 34.33
N GLU A 105 14.63 4.90 33.82
CA GLU A 105 15.34 3.78 33.18
C GLU A 105 15.90 4.15 31.80
N GLY A 106 15.23 5.04 31.07
CA GLY A 106 15.75 5.68 29.86
C GLY A 106 17.01 6.50 30.16
N GLU A 107 16.95 7.33 31.19
CA GLU A 107 18.09 8.15 31.65
C GLU A 107 19.27 7.27 32.09
N ILE A 108 19.01 6.19 32.83
CA ILE A 108 20.04 5.21 33.22
C ILE A 108 20.69 4.56 32.00
N LYS A 109 19.91 4.14 30.99
CA LYS A 109 20.46 3.54 29.76
C LYS A 109 21.31 4.53 28.97
N GLN A 110 20.89 5.79 28.90
CA GLN A 110 21.65 6.86 28.27
C GLN A 110 22.99 7.05 29.00
N LEU A 111 22.96 7.16 30.32
CA LEU A 111 24.17 7.26 31.15
C LEU A 111 25.08 6.03 31.02
N GLN A 112 24.53 4.81 31.00
CA GLN A 112 25.31 3.58 30.79
C GLN A 112 25.94 3.53 29.40
N SER A 113 25.23 4.00 28.37
CA SER A 113 25.78 4.06 27.00
C SER A 113 26.94 5.05 26.90
N LEU A 114 26.87 6.16 27.64
CA LEU A 114 27.95 7.15 27.76
C LEU A 114 29.15 6.64 28.57
N GLN A 115 28.90 5.78 29.57
CA GLN A 115 29.94 5.18 30.40
C GLN A 115 30.71 4.04 29.68
N SER A 116 30.20 3.55 28.54
CA SER A 116 30.82 2.45 27.79
C SER A 116 32.07 2.96 27.02
N PRO A 117 33.31 2.63 27.43
CA PRO A 117 34.54 3.30 26.98
C PRO A 117 34.96 2.99 25.52
N GLY A 118 34.13 2.25 24.78
CA GLY A 118 34.46 1.67 23.47
C GLY A 118 34.41 2.65 22.29
N SER A 119 33.75 3.80 22.42
CA SER A 119 33.61 4.80 21.35
C SER A 119 34.21 6.17 21.66
N THR A 120 34.43 6.48 22.95
CA THR A 120 34.85 7.81 23.45
C THR A 120 36.21 8.28 22.93
N TYR A 121 37.10 7.37 22.51
CA TYR A 121 38.44 7.72 22.02
C TYR A 121 38.53 7.99 20.51
N ALA A 122 37.47 7.78 19.73
CA ALA A 122 37.48 7.95 18.27
C ALA A 122 36.80 9.26 17.79
N ALA A 123 36.11 9.99 18.67
CA ALA A 123 35.41 11.22 18.31
C ALA A 123 36.32 12.44 18.54
N SER A 124 36.91 12.98 17.47
CA SER A 124 37.60 14.27 17.54
C SER A 124 36.64 15.37 18.03
N PRO A 125 37.02 16.21 19.01
CA PRO A 125 36.17 17.27 19.58
C PRO A 125 35.55 18.21 18.53
N ASP A 126 36.24 18.44 17.41
CA ASP A 126 35.76 19.28 16.31
C ASP A 126 34.59 18.65 15.54
N ALA A 127 34.60 17.32 15.36
CA ALA A 127 33.52 16.60 14.71
C ALA A 127 32.24 16.59 15.56
N ALA A 128 32.38 16.48 16.88
CA ALA A 128 31.27 16.60 17.83
C ALA A 128 30.64 18.00 17.78
N ASN A 129 31.47 19.05 17.72
CA ASN A 129 30.99 20.43 17.64
C ASN A 129 30.19 20.71 16.35
N GLY A 130 30.61 20.14 15.23
CA GLY A 130 29.86 20.21 13.96
C GLY A 130 28.49 19.53 14.04
N ARG A 131 28.40 18.37 14.67
CA ARG A 131 27.13 17.63 14.85
C ARG A 131 26.14 18.37 15.75
N ILE A 132 26.63 18.95 16.85
CA ILE A 132 25.82 19.77 17.77
C ILE A 132 25.23 20.99 17.03
N CYS A 133 26.04 21.69 16.24
CA CYS A 133 25.58 22.87 15.49
C CYS A 133 24.52 22.51 14.43
N LEU A 134 24.70 21.39 13.72
CA LEU A 134 23.74 20.90 12.73
C LEU A 134 22.39 20.52 13.36
N GLN A 135 22.40 19.79 14.49
CA GLN A 135 21.17 19.45 15.20
C GLN A 135 20.47 20.68 15.76
N LEU A 136 21.21 21.63 16.37
CA LEU A 136 20.63 22.87 16.88
C LEU A 136 19.95 23.69 15.76
N THR A 137 20.59 23.76 14.59
CA THR A 137 20.03 24.47 13.43
C THR A 137 18.81 23.73 12.86
N GLY A 138 18.84 22.40 12.82
CA GLY A 138 17.70 21.58 12.41
C GLY A 138 16.49 21.74 13.34
N LEU A 139 16.73 21.73 14.65
CA LEU A 139 15.70 21.90 15.68
C LEU A 139 15.09 23.31 15.62
N ALA A 140 15.92 24.35 15.50
CA ALA A 140 15.45 25.72 15.28
C ALA A 140 14.62 25.86 13.99
N GLY A 141 15.00 25.16 12.92
CA GLY A 141 14.26 25.10 11.67
C GLY A 141 12.88 24.42 11.81
N ARG A 142 12.81 23.30 12.53
CA ARG A 142 11.56 22.56 12.78
C ARG A 142 10.58 23.34 13.66
N ILE A 143 11.09 24.00 14.70
CA ILE A 143 10.30 24.91 15.56
C ILE A 143 9.73 26.05 14.72
N ASN A 144 10.55 26.68 13.88
CA ASN A 144 10.08 27.78 13.02
C ASN A 144 9.05 27.32 11.96
N ALA A 145 9.15 26.07 11.50
CA ALA A 145 8.18 25.46 10.59
C ALA A 145 6.88 25.02 11.28
N GLY A 146 6.76 25.18 12.61
CA GLY A 146 5.58 24.77 13.38
C GLY A 146 5.40 23.25 13.49
N ASN A 147 6.38 22.45 13.08
CA ASN A 147 6.33 21.00 13.18
C ASN A 147 6.95 20.56 14.52
N LEU A 148 6.09 20.40 15.52
CA LEU A 148 6.49 19.98 16.87
C LEU A 148 6.52 18.46 17.06
N ALA A 149 6.13 17.69 16.05
CA ALA A 149 6.25 16.24 16.09
C ALA A 149 7.73 15.85 16.00
N GLY A 150 8.27 15.22 17.04
CA GLY A 150 9.68 14.78 17.10
C GLY A 150 10.65 15.78 17.73
N VAL A 151 10.21 16.97 18.16
CA VAL A 151 11.09 17.95 18.85
C VAL A 151 11.64 17.41 20.17
N SER A 152 10.89 16.53 20.85
CA SER A 152 11.38 15.86 22.07
C SER A 152 12.55 14.92 21.76
N GLU A 153 12.47 14.16 20.67
CA GLU A 153 13.52 13.25 20.24
C GLU A 153 14.77 14.03 19.79
N ASP A 154 14.59 15.10 19.02
CA ASP A 154 15.70 16.00 18.61
C ASP A 154 16.38 16.67 19.82
N ARG A 155 15.62 16.98 20.88
CA ARG A 155 16.17 17.52 22.13
C ARG A 155 17.03 16.47 22.83
N ASP A 156 16.55 15.24 22.94
CA ASP A 156 17.24 14.18 23.67
C ASP A 156 18.54 13.77 22.95
N ASP A 157 18.52 13.74 21.61
CA ASP A 157 19.72 13.57 20.77
C ASP A 157 20.75 14.71 20.98
N LEU A 158 20.28 15.97 21.05
CA LEU A 158 21.16 17.11 21.28
C LEU A 158 21.82 17.04 22.66
N LEU A 159 21.08 16.62 23.69
CA LEU A 159 21.61 16.40 25.04
C LEU A 159 22.67 15.30 25.05
N TYR A 160 22.41 14.17 24.39
CA TYR A 160 23.40 13.11 24.25
C TYR A 160 24.71 13.60 23.62
N LEU A 161 24.63 14.38 22.52
CA LEU A 161 25.82 14.93 21.86
C LEU A 161 26.58 15.93 22.73
N LEU A 162 25.87 16.72 23.55
CA LEU A 162 26.48 17.64 24.51
C LEU A 162 27.20 16.91 25.64
N ASP A 163 26.61 15.83 26.15
CA ASP A 163 27.19 15.01 27.20
C ASP A 163 28.40 14.20 26.70
N GLU A 164 28.31 13.63 25.49
CA GLU A 164 29.44 12.99 24.79
C GLU A 164 30.62 13.97 24.65
N LYS A 165 30.35 15.22 24.25
CA LYS A 165 31.40 16.26 24.18
C LYS A 165 31.98 16.59 25.55
N GLN A 166 31.17 16.68 26.60
CA GLN A 166 31.65 16.99 27.95
C GLN A 166 32.58 15.89 28.49
N LEU A 167 32.27 14.63 28.17
CA LEU A 167 33.10 13.47 28.50
C LEU A 167 34.42 13.47 27.72
N VAL A 168 34.38 13.66 26.39
CA VAL A 168 35.57 13.67 25.52
C VAL A 168 36.50 14.86 25.83
N THR A 169 35.93 16.01 26.21
CA THR A 169 36.72 17.20 26.57
C THR A 169 37.24 17.19 28.01
N GLY A 170 37.00 16.11 28.78
CA GLY A 170 37.53 15.92 30.13
C GLY A 170 37.01 16.93 31.16
N ARG A 171 35.89 17.62 30.87
CA ARG A 171 35.29 18.58 31.82
C ARG A 171 34.48 17.91 32.92
N VAL A 172 34.05 16.66 32.73
CA VAL A 172 33.37 15.88 33.77
C VAL A 172 33.97 14.49 33.81
N SER A 173 34.52 14.09 34.96
CA SER A 173 35.16 12.78 35.11
C SER A 173 34.24 11.69 35.66
N ASN A 174 33.04 12.03 36.15
CA ASN A 174 31.99 11.10 36.57
C ASN A 174 30.65 11.85 36.67
N PHE A 175 29.55 11.17 36.31
CA PHE A 175 28.20 11.44 36.78
C PHE A 175 27.75 10.26 37.64
#